data_AF-A0A7J5ZFR0-F1
#
_entry.id   AF-A0A7J5ZFR0-F1
#
_cell.length_a   1.000
_cell.length_b   1.000
_cell.length_c   1.000
_cell.angle_alpha   90.00
_cell.angle_beta   90.00
_cell.angle_gamma   90.00
#
_symmetry.space_group_name_H-M   'P 1'
#
loop_
_entity.id
_entity.type
_entity.pdbx_description
1 polymer ?
#
loop_
_entity_poly.entity_id
_entity_poly.type
_entity_poly.pdbx_seq_one_letter_code
_entity_poly.pdbx_strand_id
1 'polypeptide(L)'
;MCDVRGGQCPCRPSVIGQRCDQCAPGTYGFGPSGCIACGCSLEGAVTRLCDKFTGQCQCRPGAFGLRCDGCQLGHWGFPNCRLCQCNGHAEQCDQRTGACINCRDNTGGDKCDRCGNGYYGNPILGKAANGQCRPCQCPEGPNSGRHFAASCYQDNHNRQIVCNCNQGYTGKI
;
A
#
# COMPACT_ATOMS: atom_id res chain seq x y z
N MET A 1 -38.06 -31.27 19.49
CA MET A 1 -38.47 -31.36 20.91
C MET A 1 -37.45 -30.56 21.72
N CYS A 2 -37.89 -29.57 22.50
CA CYS A 2 -37.05 -28.88 23.49
C CYS A 2 -37.08 -29.66 24.80
N ASP A 3 -35.99 -29.68 25.57
CA ASP A 3 -35.89 -30.51 26.77
C ASP A 3 -36.88 -30.04 27.84
N VAL A 4 -37.73 -30.96 28.29
CA VAL A 4 -38.86 -30.75 29.20
C VAL A 4 -38.42 -30.42 30.63
N ARG A 5 -37.14 -30.55 30.97
CA ARG A 5 -36.62 -30.27 32.34
C ARG A 5 -35.80 -28.99 32.45
N GLY A 6 -35.44 -28.36 31.32
CA GLY A 6 -34.56 -27.18 31.29
C GLY A 6 -35.04 -26.02 30.40
N GLY A 7 -36.06 -26.22 29.56
CA GLY A 7 -36.63 -25.15 28.72
C GLY A 7 -35.72 -24.67 27.58
N GLN A 8 -34.51 -25.21 27.44
CA GLN A 8 -33.55 -24.78 26.44
C GLN A 8 -33.67 -25.64 25.18
N CYS A 9 -34.12 -25.02 24.09
CA CYS A 9 -34.17 -25.66 22.79
C CYS A 9 -32.75 -25.83 22.22
N PRO A 10 -32.45 -26.90 21.45
CA PRO A 10 -31.18 -27.00 20.75
C PRO A 10 -31.05 -25.84 19.76
N CYS A 11 -30.09 -24.96 20.01
CA CYS A 11 -29.86 -23.79 19.17
C CYS A 11 -29.20 -24.18 17.84
N ARG A 12 -29.34 -23.30 16.85
CA ARG A 12 -28.63 -23.41 15.57
C ARG A 12 -27.11 -23.32 15.77
N PRO A 13 -26.29 -23.75 14.78
CA PRO A 13 -24.85 -23.63 14.87
C PRO A 13 -24.41 -22.21 15.23
N SER A 14 -23.53 -22.12 16.24
CA SER A 14 -22.99 -20.85 16.74
C SER A 14 -24.03 -19.87 17.30
N VAL A 15 -25.21 -20.35 17.67
CA VAL A 15 -26.26 -19.56 18.34
C VAL A 15 -26.36 -19.99 19.80
N ILE A 16 -26.51 -19.03 20.70
CA ILE A 16 -26.60 -19.21 22.15
C ILE A 16 -27.78 -18.41 22.73
N GLY A 17 -27.99 -18.56 24.04
CA GLY A 17 -29.06 -17.93 24.79
C GLY A 17 -30.21 -18.89 25.09
N GLN A 18 -31.04 -18.54 26.07
CA GLN A 18 -32.23 -19.33 26.44
C GLN A 18 -33.25 -19.41 25.29
N ARG A 19 -33.28 -18.38 24.44
CA ARG A 19 -34.19 -18.25 23.30
C ARG A 19 -33.51 -18.50 21.94
N CYS A 20 -32.22 -18.88 21.94
CA CYS A 20 -31.43 -19.06 20.72
C CYS A 20 -31.48 -17.85 19.77
N ASP A 21 -31.31 -16.65 20.32
CA ASP A 21 -31.46 -15.37 19.62
C ASP A 21 -30.16 -14.56 19.57
N GLN A 22 -29.04 -15.13 20.03
CA GLN A 22 -27.75 -14.44 20.10
C GLN A 22 -26.64 -15.27 19.46
N CYS A 23 -25.69 -14.63 18.79
CA CYS A 23 -24.50 -15.30 18.30
C CYS A 23 -23.54 -15.63 19.44
N ALA A 24 -22.91 -16.80 19.36
CA ALA A 24 -21.80 -17.17 20.25
C ALA A 24 -20.63 -16.18 20.07
N PRO A 25 -19.81 -15.94 21.10
CA PRO A 25 -18.59 -15.13 20.96
C PRO A 25 -17.70 -15.63 19.81
N GLY A 26 -17.19 -14.70 18.99
CA GLY A 26 -16.41 -15.03 17.80
C GLY A 26 -17.24 -15.40 16.57
N THR A 27 -18.56 -15.17 16.61
CA THR A 27 -19.47 -15.32 15.47
C THR A 27 -20.39 -14.10 15.32
N TYR A 28 -20.92 -13.89 14.12
CA TYR A 28 -21.73 -12.73 13.75
C TYR A 28 -22.83 -13.08 12.75
N GLY A 29 -23.74 -12.14 12.48
CA GLY A 29 -24.71 -12.25 11.39
C GLY A 29 -25.80 -13.28 11.65
N PHE A 30 -26.51 -13.13 12.78
CA PHE A 30 -27.61 -14.02 13.17
C PHE A 30 -28.66 -14.13 12.04
N GLY A 31 -28.95 -15.37 11.62
CA GLY A 31 -29.87 -15.63 10.52
C GLY A 31 -30.53 -17.02 10.53
N PRO A 32 -31.24 -17.37 9.44
CA PRO A 32 -31.94 -18.65 9.32
C PRO A 32 -31.03 -19.87 9.46
N SER A 33 -29.74 -19.73 9.16
CA SER A 33 -28.75 -20.82 9.22
C SER A 33 -27.89 -20.83 10.50
N GLY A 34 -28.09 -19.89 11.42
CA GLY A 34 -27.25 -19.71 12.60
C GLY A 34 -26.38 -18.45 12.51
N CYS A 35 -25.17 -18.50 13.06
CA CYS A 35 -24.18 -17.42 12.99
C CYS A 35 -22.89 -17.85 12.29
N ILE A 36 -22.20 -16.90 11.66
CA ILE A 36 -21.00 -17.08 10.85
C ILE A 36 -19.77 -16.81 11.71
N ALA A 37 -18.72 -17.63 11.62
CA ALA A 37 -17.48 -17.39 12.33
C ALA A 37 -16.76 -16.13 11.82
N CYS A 38 -16.21 -15.30 12.72
CA CYS A 38 -15.51 -14.07 12.37
C CYS A 38 -14.30 -14.31 11.45
N GLY A 39 -13.44 -15.28 11.82
CA GLY A 39 -12.22 -15.58 11.08
C GLY A 39 -11.14 -14.49 11.17
N CYS A 40 -11.07 -13.73 12.26
CA CYS A 40 -10.03 -12.71 12.46
C CYS A 40 -8.62 -13.31 12.43
N SER A 41 -7.72 -12.74 11.64
CA SER A 41 -6.30 -13.08 11.63
C SER A 41 -5.65 -12.67 12.94
N LEU A 42 -5.00 -13.60 13.64
CA LEU A 42 -4.29 -13.30 14.89
C LEU A 42 -3.08 -12.40 14.69
N GLU A 43 -2.55 -12.38 13.48
CA GLU A 43 -1.36 -11.62 13.14
C GLU A 43 -1.70 -10.12 12.99
N GLY A 44 -2.86 -9.80 12.42
CA GLY A 44 -3.32 -8.43 12.21
C GLY A 44 -4.47 -7.97 13.09
N ALA A 45 -5.16 -8.84 13.82
CA ALA A 45 -6.23 -8.48 14.76
C ALA A 45 -5.74 -8.44 16.21
N VAL A 46 -6.42 -7.66 17.04
CA VAL A 46 -6.20 -7.58 18.49
C VAL A 46 -6.73 -8.84 19.18
N THR A 47 -7.87 -9.37 18.72
CA THR A 47 -8.51 -10.58 19.25
C THR A 47 -9.17 -11.39 18.14
N ARG A 48 -9.65 -12.60 18.45
CA ARG A 48 -10.48 -13.40 17.52
C ARG A 48 -11.97 -12.97 17.49
N LEU A 49 -12.36 -12.01 18.32
CA LEU A 49 -13.72 -11.50 18.38
C LEU A 49 -13.93 -10.43 17.31
N CYS A 50 -15.11 -10.42 16.70
CA CYS A 50 -15.55 -9.39 15.79
C CYS A 50 -16.87 -8.77 16.26
N ASP A 51 -17.25 -7.67 15.64
CA ASP A 51 -18.57 -7.10 15.84
C ASP A 51 -19.68 -8.10 15.43
N LYS A 52 -20.65 -8.31 16.33
CA LYS A 52 -21.67 -9.36 16.22
C LYS A 52 -22.66 -9.16 15.06
N PHE A 53 -22.70 -7.96 14.46
CA PHE A 53 -23.60 -7.65 13.35
C PHE A 53 -22.86 -7.56 12.02
N THR A 54 -21.76 -6.81 11.99
CA THR A 54 -21.00 -6.54 10.76
C THR A 54 -19.94 -7.60 10.48
N GLY A 55 -19.48 -8.31 11.51
CA GLY A 55 -18.37 -9.25 11.38
C GLY A 55 -16.99 -8.61 11.37
N GLN A 56 -16.90 -7.29 11.54
CA GLN A 56 -15.63 -6.56 11.49
C GLN A 56 -14.76 -6.90 12.71
N CYS A 57 -13.57 -7.42 12.44
CA CYS A 57 -12.53 -7.67 13.44
C CYS A 57 -11.86 -6.36 13.89
N GLN A 58 -11.41 -6.32 15.14
CA GLN A 58 -10.61 -5.19 15.64
C GLN A 58 -9.16 -5.32 15.17
N CYS A 59 -8.78 -4.54 14.15
CA CYS A 59 -7.45 -4.59 13.56
C CYS A 59 -6.41 -3.83 14.39
N ARG A 60 -5.18 -4.34 14.39
CA ARG A 60 -3.98 -3.66 14.89
C ARG A 60 -3.64 -2.48 13.98
N PRO A 61 -2.90 -1.47 14.48
CA PRO A 61 -2.46 -0.35 13.65
C PRO A 61 -1.78 -0.81 12.35
N GLY A 62 -2.23 -0.26 11.22
CA GLY A 62 -1.70 -0.61 9.89
C GLY A 62 -2.33 -1.84 9.23
N ALA A 63 -2.97 -2.75 9.99
CA ALA A 63 -3.73 -3.87 9.45
C ALA A 63 -5.15 -3.43 9.06
N PHE A 64 -5.73 -4.07 8.05
CA PHE A 64 -7.02 -3.72 7.48
C PHE A 64 -7.75 -4.95 6.91
N GLY A 65 -9.04 -4.77 6.60
CA GLY A 65 -9.92 -5.79 6.06
C GLY A 65 -10.89 -6.33 7.11
N LEU A 66 -11.91 -7.07 6.67
CA LEU A 66 -12.92 -7.65 7.56
C LEU A 66 -12.27 -8.56 8.62
N ARG A 67 -11.20 -9.26 8.23
CA ARG A 67 -10.45 -10.22 9.04
C ARG A 67 -9.09 -9.71 9.52
N CYS A 68 -8.72 -8.46 9.19
CA CYS A 68 -7.40 -7.91 9.50
C CYS A 68 -6.24 -8.74 8.94
N ASP A 69 -6.40 -9.26 7.73
CA ASP A 69 -5.49 -10.18 7.03
C ASP A 69 -4.67 -9.49 5.92
N GLY A 70 -4.71 -8.16 5.86
CA GLY A 70 -3.91 -7.36 4.95
C GLY A 70 -3.49 -6.04 5.59
N CYS A 71 -2.68 -5.28 4.85
CA CYS A 71 -2.30 -3.93 5.26
C CYS A 71 -3.29 -2.90 4.71
N GLN A 72 -3.49 -1.82 5.47
CA GLN A 72 -4.23 -0.65 5.02
C GLN A 72 -3.55 -0.04 3.78
N LEU A 73 -4.31 0.66 2.94
CA LEU A 73 -3.75 1.46 1.86
C LEU A 73 -2.65 2.40 2.38
N GLY A 74 -1.55 2.50 1.61
CA GLY A 74 -0.34 3.22 2.03
C GLY A 74 0.56 2.44 3.00
N HIS A 75 0.29 1.15 3.23
CA HIS A 75 1.15 0.25 4.01
C HIS A 75 1.46 -1.04 3.26
N TRP A 76 2.55 -1.72 3.66
CA TRP A 76 3.02 -2.96 3.06
C TRP A 76 3.69 -3.87 4.09
N GLY A 77 3.87 -5.15 3.73
CA GLY A 77 4.67 -6.10 4.51
C GLY A 77 3.91 -6.81 5.63
N PHE A 78 2.66 -7.21 5.40
CA PHE A 78 1.87 -8.00 6.35
C PHE A 78 2.68 -9.23 6.83
N PRO A 79 2.66 -9.57 8.14
CA PRO A 79 1.79 -9.02 9.20
C PRO A 79 2.28 -7.73 9.85
N ASN A 80 3.56 -7.38 9.69
CA ASN A 80 4.14 -6.18 10.27
C ASN A 80 3.99 -5.01 9.30
N CYS A 81 2.77 -4.49 9.16
CA CYS A 81 2.46 -3.42 8.21
C CYS A 81 3.28 -2.16 8.47
N ARG A 82 4.01 -1.70 7.46
CA ARG A 82 4.86 -0.50 7.49
C ARG A 82 4.36 0.52 6.50
N LEU A 83 4.48 1.80 6.84
CA LEU A 83 4.14 2.89 5.90
C LEU A 83 4.98 2.78 4.62
N CYS A 84 4.39 3.11 3.48
CA CYS A 84 5.11 3.29 2.24
C CYS A 84 6.17 4.40 2.39
N GLN A 85 7.39 4.17 1.90
CA GLN A 85 8.52 5.10 2.02
C GLN A 85 8.88 5.67 0.64
N CYS A 86 8.03 6.53 0.11
CA CYS A 86 8.14 7.04 -1.27
C CYS A 86 8.72 8.46 -1.36
N ASN A 87 9.48 8.91 -0.35
CA ASN A 87 10.11 10.23 -0.28
C ASN A 87 9.16 11.42 -0.56
N GLY A 88 7.87 11.27 -0.25
CA GLY A 88 6.84 12.28 -0.53
C GLY A 88 6.34 12.33 -1.98
N HIS A 89 6.91 11.51 -2.87
CA HIS A 89 6.59 11.48 -4.30
C HIS A 89 5.53 10.44 -4.67
N ALA A 90 5.10 9.58 -3.75
CA ALA A 90 3.91 8.75 -3.90
C ALA A 90 3.28 8.45 -2.53
N GLU A 91 2.01 8.04 -2.54
CA GLU A 91 1.27 7.67 -1.32
C GLU A 91 0.99 6.17 -1.23
N GLN A 92 1.12 5.46 -2.35
CA GLN A 92 0.85 4.04 -2.45
C GLN A 92 2.10 3.28 -2.89
N CYS A 93 2.20 2.06 -2.41
CA CYS A 93 3.23 1.12 -2.76
C CYS A 93 2.63 -0.29 -2.86
N ASP A 94 3.34 -1.18 -3.54
CA ASP A 94 3.00 -2.59 -3.61
C ASP A 94 2.94 -3.17 -2.19
N GLN A 95 1.84 -3.84 -1.86
CA GLN A 95 1.57 -4.31 -0.49
C GLN A 95 2.55 -5.41 -0.04
N ARG A 96 3.28 -6.05 -0.95
CA ARG A 96 4.24 -7.12 -0.65
C ARG A 96 5.67 -6.64 -0.69
N THR A 97 6.07 -5.90 -1.72
CA THR A 97 7.47 -5.47 -1.91
C THR A 97 7.76 -4.11 -1.30
N GLY A 98 6.73 -3.28 -1.10
CA GLY A 98 6.88 -1.89 -0.68
C GLY A 98 7.36 -0.95 -1.78
N ALA A 99 7.46 -1.42 -3.03
CA ALA A 99 7.85 -0.60 -4.17
C ALA A 99 6.75 0.43 -4.48
N CYS A 100 7.13 1.70 -4.54
CA CYS A 100 6.22 2.81 -4.77
C CYS A 100 5.57 2.73 -6.15
N ILE A 101 4.27 3.02 -6.18
CA ILE A 101 3.46 2.98 -7.40
C ILE A 101 3.13 4.42 -7.79
N ASN A 102 3.22 4.72 -9.10
CA ASN A 102 2.91 6.03 -9.66
C ASN A 102 3.72 7.18 -9.02
N CYS A 103 5.05 7.05 -9.01
CA CYS A 103 5.95 8.13 -8.60
C CYS A 103 5.65 9.45 -9.34
N ARG A 104 5.46 10.53 -8.58
CA ARG A 104 5.18 11.89 -9.06
C ARG A 104 6.47 12.69 -9.25
N ASP A 105 6.36 13.93 -9.70
CA ASP A 105 7.49 14.87 -9.83
C ASP A 105 8.64 14.36 -10.72
N ASN A 106 8.32 13.53 -11.72
CA ASN A 106 9.28 12.88 -12.61
C ASN A 106 10.34 12.06 -11.86
N THR A 107 9.96 11.47 -10.72
CA THR A 107 10.80 10.55 -9.96
C THR A 107 10.54 9.11 -10.36
N GLY A 108 11.43 8.21 -9.96
CA GLY A 108 11.34 6.78 -10.20
C GLY A 108 12.22 6.01 -9.23
N GLY A 109 12.27 4.69 -9.42
CA GLY A 109 12.85 3.76 -8.43
C GLY A 109 11.82 3.29 -7.40
N ASP A 110 12.17 2.25 -6.66
CA ASP A 110 11.25 1.59 -5.72
C ASP A 110 10.79 2.50 -4.58
N LYS A 111 11.52 3.60 -4.35
CA LYS A 111 11.21 4.60 -3.32
C LYS A 111 10.99 6.00 -3.89
N CYS A 112 10.85 6.13 -5.21
CA CYS A 112 10.83 7.43 -5.88
C CYS A 112 12.05 8.29 -5.51
N ASP A 113 13.22 7.64 -5.38
CA ASP A 113 14.45 8.18 -4.81
C ASP A 113 15.46 8.66 -5.86
N ARG A 114 15.13 8.50 -7.14
CA ARG A 114 15.92 8.99 -8.28
C ARG A 114 15.01 9.67 -9.28
N CYS A 115 15.59 10.48 -10.16
CA CYS A 115 14.85 11.00 -11.29
C CYS A 115 14.54 9.89 -12.28
N GLY A 116 13.35 9.96 -12.89
CA GLY A 116 12.95 9.08 -13.98
C GLY A 116 13.80 9.31 -15.22
N ASN A 117 13.65 8.43 -16.21
CA ASN A 117 14.38 8.51 -17.48
C ASN A 117 14.17 9.87 -18.16
N GLY A 118 15.25 10.46 -18.67
CA GLY A 118 15.22 11.79 -19.29
C GLY A 118 15.16 12.97 -18.30
N TYR A 119 15.35 12.73 -17.00
CA TYR A 119 15.43 13.78 -15.97
C TYR A 119 16.70 13.65 -15.12
N TYR A 120 17.18 14.77 -14.58
CA TYR A 120 18.33 14.84 -13.66
C TYR A 120 18.00 15.68 -12.43
N GLY A 121 18.71 15.44 -11.33
CA GLY A 121 18.50 16.10 -10.05
C GLY A 121 18.70 15.15 -8.87
N ASN A 122 18.32 15.57 -7.67
CA ASN A 122 18.37 14.76 -6.46
C ASN A 122 17.05 14.91 -5.67
N PRO A 123 16.03 14.08 -5.97
CA PRO A 123 14.69 14.28 -5.42
C PRO A 123 14.62 14.10 -3.90
N ILE A 124 15.57 13.38 -3.30
CA ILE A 124 15.66 13.16 -1.85
C ILE A 124 15.89 14.49 -1.09
N LEU A 125 16.60 15.44 -1.71
CA LEU A 125 16.82 16.77 -1.13
C LEU A 125 15.54 17.64 -1.13
N GLY A 126 14.52 17.23 -1.89
CA GLY A 126 13.28 17.95 -2.04
C GLY A 126 13.40 19.28 -2.78
N LYS A 127 12.27 19.96 -2.96
CA LYS A 127 12.19 21.22 -3.69
C LYS A 127 12.97 22.36 -3.02
N ALA A 128 12.99 22.39 -1.68
CA ALA A 128 13.62 23.46 -0.88
C ALA A 128 15.14 23.57 -1.11
N ALA A 129 15.81 22.45 -1.40
CA ALA A 129 17.24 22.40 -1.68
C ALA A 129 17.55 22.23 -3.18
N ASN A 130 16.63 22.64 -4.06
CA ASN A 130 16.76 22.51 -5.51
C ASN A 130 16.98 21.05 -6.00
N GLY A 131 16.44 20.07 -5.27
CA GLY A 131 16.52 18.65 -5.60
C GLY A 131 15.57 18.18 -6.69
N GLN A 132 14.68 19.05 -7.18
CA GLN A 132 13.64 18.69 -8.16
C GLN A 132 14.21 18.09 -9.45
N CYS A 133 13.51 17.09 -10.00
CA CYS A 133 13.89 16.45 -11.25
C CYS A 133 13.60 17.36 -12.44
N ARG A 134 14.66 17.77 -13.14
CA ARG A 134 14.62 18.66 -14.29
C ARG A 134 14.81 17.87 -15.57
N PRO A 135 14.10 18.21 -16.66
CA PRO A 135 14.24 17.50 -17.92
C PRO A 135 15.66 17.69 -18.47
N CYS A 136 16.22 16.60 -19.00
CA CYS A 136 17.46 16.62 -19.76
C CYS A 136 17.22 17.30 -21.11
N GLN A 137 17.95 18.40 -21.37
CA GLN A 137 17.88 19.16 -22.62
C GLN A 137 18.99 18.63 -23.54
N CYS A 138 18.72 17.54 -24.24
CA CYS A 138 19.74 16.75 -24.93
C CYS A 138 19.29 16.32 -26.34
N PRO A 139 19.19 17.23 -27.34
CA PRO A 139 19.28 18.70 -27.33
C PRO A 139 17.97 19.44 -26.95
N GLU A 140 16.83 18.77 -27.05
CA GLU A 140 15.53 19.25 -26.60
C GLU A 140 15.04 18.40 -25.40
N GLY A 141 13.90 18.78 -24.79
CA GLY A 141 13.32 18.05 -23.67
C GLY A 141 12.67 16.71 -24.05
N PRO A 142 12.37 15.84 -23.08
CA PRO A 142 11.85 14.48 -23.31
C PRO A 142 10.49 14.44 -24.06
N ASN A 143 9.73 15.53 -24.07
CA ASN A 143 8.44 15.62 -24.76
C ASN A 143 8.55 16.02 -26.25
N SER A 144 9.73 16.30 -26.78
CA SER A 144 9.86 16.87 -28.13
C SER A 144 10.04 15.83 -29.25
N GLY A 145 10.27 14.56 -28.89
CA GLY A 145 10.62 13.51 -29.85
C GLY A 145 12.04 13.62 -30.43
N ARG A 146 12.80 14.68 -30.11
CA ARG A 146 14.22 14.86 -30.44
C ARG A 146 15.12 14.65 -29.23
N HIS A 147 14.73 13.72 -28.36
CA HIS A 147 15.45 13.38 -27.14
C HIS A 147 16.17 12.04 -27.31
N PHE A 148 17.50 12.08 -27.39
CA PHE A 148 18.31 10.90 -27.72
C PHE A 148 19.25 10.45 -26.58
N ALA A 149 18.89 10.79 -25.33
CA ALA A 149 19.60 10.40 -24.13
C ALA A 149 18.74 9.53 -23.21
N ALA A 150 19.32 8.54 -22.54
CA ALA A 150 18.63 7.77 -21.51
C ALA A 150 18.59 8.54 -20.17
N SER A 151 19.66 9.28 -19.89
CA SER A 151 19.84 10.08 -18.69
C SER A 151 20.79 11.24 -18.94
N CYS A 152 20.86 12.19 -18.01
CA CYS A 152 21.88 13.21 -17.99
C CYS A 152 22.27 13.53 -16.54
N TYR A 153 23.39 14.21 -16.36
CA TYR A 153 23.80 14.71 -15.05
C TYR A 153 24.41 16.11 -15.19
N GLN A 154 24.47 16.82 -14.08
CA GLN A 154 25.13 18.12 -14.04
C GLN A 154 26.59 17.93 -13.64
N ASP A 155 27.52 18.44 -14.46
CA ASP A 155 28.94 18.46 -14.14
C ASP A 155 29.22 19.40 -12.95
N ASN A 156 30.05 18.95 -12.02
CA ASN A 156 30.32 19.70 -10.80
C ASN A 156 31.25 20.91 -11.00
N HIS A 157 32.05 20.94 -12.07
CA HIS A 157 33.05 21.99 -12.32
C HIS A 157 32.45 23.17 -13.07
N ASN A 158 31.76 22.90 -14.18
CA ASN A 158 31.24 23.94 -15.06
C ASN A 158 29.70 24.04 -15.06
N ARG A 159 29.02 23.21 -14.25
CA ARG A 159 27.54 23.15 -14.14
C ARG A 159 26.83 22.77 -15.45
N GLN A 160 27.57 22.27 -16.45
CA GLN A 160 27.02 21.85 -17.72
C GLN A 160 26.22 20.56 -17.58
N ILE A 161 25.14 20.43 -18.35
CA ILE A 161 24.39 19.19 -18.44
C ILE A 161 25.08 18.25 -19.43
N VAL A 162 25.56 17.13 -18.90
CA VAL A 162 26.21 16.07 -19.67
C VAL A 162 25.20 14.96 -19.94
N CYS A 163 25.00 14.64 -21.22
CA CYS A 163 23.98 13.70 -21.68
C CYS A 163 24.58 12.30 -21.87
N ASN A 164 23.95 11.28 -21.29
CA ASN A 164 24.26 9.88 -21.55
C ASN A 164 23.41 9.41 -22.74
N CYS A 165 23.95 9.57 -23.94
CA CYS A 165 23.27 9.25 -25.20
C CYS A 165 22.94 7.75 -25.32
N ASN A 166 21.82 7.45 -25.98
CA ASN A 166 21.47 6.08 -26.36
C ASN A 166 22.48 5.53 -27.38
N GLN A 167 22.57 4.20 -27.48
CA GLN A 167 23.47 3.54 -28.44
C GLN A 167 23.23 4.05 -29.87
N GLY A 168 24.30 4.44 -30.56
CA GLY A 168 24.25 5.00 -31.92
C GLY A 168 24.10 6.52 -31.98
N TYR A 169 23.91 7.19 -30.84
CA TYR A 169 23.86 8.66 -30.76
C TYR A 169 25.12 9.20 -30.08
N THR A 170 25.68 10.26 -30.63
CA THR A 170 26.82 11.00 -30.05
C THR A 170 26.47 12.48 -29.99
N GLY A 171 26.81 13.13 -28.88
CA GLY A 171 26.69 14.59 -28.74
C GLY A 171 28.04 15.18 -28.34
N LYS A 172 28.43 16.27 -29.01
CA LYS A 172 29.52 17.16 -28.59
C LYS A 172 28.88 18.42 -27.99
N ILE A 173 29.53 18.96 -26.96
CA ILE A 173 29.21 20.23 -26.28
C ILE A 173 29.02 21.36 -27.29
#